data_AF-A0A7I4YUN3-F1
#
_entry.id   AF-A0A7I4YUN3-F1
#
_cell.length_a   1.000
_cell.length_b   1.000
_cell.length_c   1.000
_cell.angle_alpha   90.00
_cell.angle_beta   90.00
_cell.angle_gamma   90.00
#
_symmetry.space_group_name_H-M   'P 1'
#
loop_
_entity.id
_entity.type
_entity.pdbx_description
1 polymer ?
#
loop_
_entity_poly.entity_id
_entity_poly.type
_entity_poly.pdbx_seq_one_letter_code
_entity_poly.pdbx_strand_id
1 'polypeptide(L)'
;MSFEQMREHLHNAIQGVNRYNPENVGDLARCVQAMATENEYDRDIVLTILKLYQLNPDKYDESIVRLVLLKTLMVLPGSDFALAKCLIDSNRLGSQELKRVLDLGSVLEACDFAVFWSLMKGEYKPSTDISEPFKIPQEVPRMIKAVAGFEEAIRIYACRVISVTFQNIEKSVLSRLLGGASDKQVAEYAKRFGWEEKPDGVYFIANHEATIRTRNIDEKLQFTNVADILKNMPGIPVFES
;
A
#
# COMPACT_ATOMS: atom_id res chain seq x y z
N MET A 1 20.01 -20.86 0.94
CA MET A 1 19.21 -20.94 -0.31
C MET A 1 18.79 -19.52 -0.64
N SER A 2 18.83 -19.14 -1.92
CA SER A 2 18.28 -17.85 -2.36
C SER A 2 16.76 -17.86 -2.29
N PHE A 3 16.13 -16.68 -2.20
CA PHE A 3 14.67 -16.55 -2.17
C PHE A 3 14.00 -17.29 -3.34
N GLU A 4 14.56 -17.18 -4.54
CA GLU A 4 14.01 -17.78 -5.75
C GLU A 4 13.88 -19.33 -5.64
N GLN A 5 14.91 -19.99 -5.11
CA GLN A 5 14.89 -21.44 -4.89
C GLN A 5 13.87 -21.84 -3.83
N MET A 6 13.74 -21.04 -2.77
CA MET A 6 12.76 -21.31 -1.70
C MET A 6 11.33 -21.08 -2.20
N ARG A 7 11.10 -20.04 -2.99
CA ARG A 7 9.81 -19.73 -3.62
C ARG A 7 9.35 -20.87 -4.53
N GLU A 8 10.21 -21.35 -5.43
CA GLU A 8 9.86 -22.47 -6.32
C GLU A 8 9.51 -23.75 -5.55
N HIS A 9 10.31 -24.08 -4.54
CA HIS A 9 10.03 -25.22 -3.67
C HIS A 9 8.67 -25.09 -2.96
N LEU A 10 8.40 -23.90 -2.41
CA LEU A 10 7.14 -23.62 -1.73
C LEU A 10 5.94 -23.60 -2.67
N HIS A 11 6.06 -23.03 -3.87
CA HIS A 11 4.99 -23.05 -4.86
C HIS A 11 4.60 -24.45 -5.28
N ASN A 12 5.56 -25.38 -5.32
CA ASN A 12 5.26 -26.80 -5.52
C ASN A 12 4.64 -27.45 -4.27
N ALA A 13 5.10 -27.07 -3.07
CA ALA A 13 4.61 -27.61 -1.80
C ALA A 13 3.18 -27.14 -1.43
N ILE A 14 2.79 -25.93 -1.84
CA ILE A 14 1.49 -25.30 -1.49
C ILE A 14 0.41 -25.50 -2.57
N GLN A 15 0.58 -26.46 -3.49
CA GLN A 15 -0.45 -26.76 -4.49
C GLN A 15 -1.62 -27.56 -3.91
N GLY A 16 -2.83 -27.23 -4.37
CA GLY A 16 -4.06 -27.95 -4.02
C GLY A 16 -4.34 -27.93 -2.52
N VAL A 17 -4.57 -29.11 -1.94
CA VAL A 17 -4.97 -29.28 -0.53
C VAL A 17 -3.84 -28.91 0.44
N ASN A 18 -2.57 -29.00 0.02
CA ASN A 18 -1.41 -28.72 0.88
C ASN A 18 -1.20 -27.23 1.17
N ARG A 19 -1.93 -26.33 0.50
CA ARG A 19 -1.87 -24.87 0.74
C ARG A 19 -2.12 -24.51 2.21
N TYR A 20 -2.96 -25.29 2.90
CA TYR A 20 -3.33 -25.05 4.29
C TYR A 20 -2.66 -26.01 5.27
N ASN A 21 -1.62 -26.74 4.84
CA ASN A 21 -0.87 -27.60 5.74
C ASN A 21 -0.06 -26.73 6.74
N PRO A 22 -0.32 -26.82 8.05
CA PRO A 22 0.38 -26.03 9.05
C PRO A 22 1.88 -26.36 9.16
N GLU A 23 2.35 -27.49 8.64
CA GLU A 23 3.78 -27.82 8.60
C GLU A 23 4.58 -26.88 7.70
N ASN A 24 3.93 -26.26 6.70
CA ASN A 24 4.57 -25.31 5.78
C ASN A 24 4.86 -23.95 6.43
N VAL A 25 4.35 -23.66 7.63
CA VAL A 25 4.51 -22.36 8.31
C VAL A 25 6.00 -22.01 8.49
N GLY A 26 6.83 -22.98 8.86
CA GLY A 26 8.27 -22.76 9.05
C GLY A 26 8.98 -22.33 7.77
N ASP A 27 8.62 -22.94 6.64
CA ASP A 27 9.19 -22.62 5.33
C ASP A 27 8.71 -21.27 4.81
N LEU A 28 7.42 -20.98 4.98
CA LEU A 28 6.84 -19.69 4.64
C LEU A 28 7.47 -18.56 5.45
N ALA A 29 7.68 -18.76 6.76
CA ALA A 29 8.33 -17.77 7.61
C ALA A 29 9.77 -17.46 7.16
N ARG A 30 10.54 -18.51 6.81
CA ARG A 30 11.89 -18.34 6.23
C ARG A 30 11.86 -17.60 4.89
N CYS A 31 10.87 -17.87 4.05
CA CYS A 31 10.67 -17.10 2.82
C CYS A 31 10.36 -15.63 3.09
N VAL A 32 9.52 -15.31 4.08
CA VAL A 32 9.24 -13.91 4.45
C VAL A 32 10.50 -13.20 4.92
N GLN A 33 11.34 -13.86 5.71
CA GLN A 33 12.62 -13.31 6.13
C GLN A 33 13.53 -13.05 4.91
N ALA A 34 13.60 -14.00 3.98
CA ALA A 34 14.36 -13.85 2.74
C ALA A 34 13.82 -12.72 1.84
N MET A 35 12.49 -12.56 1.74
CA MET A 35 11.86 -11.41 1.04
C MET A 35 12.28 -10.07 1.64
N ALA A 36 12.47 -10.01 2.96
CA ALA A 36 12.94 -8.80 3.62
C ALA A 36 14.42 -8.51 3.35
N THR A 37 15.28 -9.52 3.31
CA THR A 37 16.73 -9.35 3.08
C THR A 37 17.10 -9.18 1.61
N GLU A 38 16.45 -9.93 0.71
CA GLU A 38 16.76 -9.96 -0.74
C GLU A 38 15.96 -8.92 -1.53
N ASN A 39 15.09 -8.14 -0.88
CA ASN A 39 14.20 -7.16 -1.49
C ASN A 39 13.26 -7.75 -2.57
N GLU A 40 12.84 -9.00 -2.37
CA GLU A 40 11.88 -9.69 -3.23
C GLU A 40 10.47 -9.62 -2.66
N TYR A 41 9.46 -9.91 -3.48
CA TYR A 41 8.05 -9.91 -3.04
C TYR A 41 7.24 -11.01 -3.72
N ASP A 42 6.50 -11.77 -2.93
CA ASP A 42 5.53 -12.75 -3.40
C ASP A 42 4.21 -12.64 -2.63
N ARG A 43 3.16 -12.28 -3.36
CA ARG A 43 1.81 -12.06 -2.82
C ARG A 43 1.17 -13.35 -2.30
N ASP A 44 1.38 -14.47 -2.97
CA ASP A 44 0.76 -15.74 -2.60
C ASP A 44 1.36 -16.28 -1.30
N ILE A 45 2.67 -16.14 -1.11
CA ILE A 45 3.34 -16.47 0.16
C ILE A 45 2.79 -15.61 1.30
N VAL A 46 2.68 -14.29 1.09
CA VAL A 46 2.14 -13.33 2.06
C VAL A 46 0.71 -13.70 2.48
N LEU A 47 -0.19 -13.95 1.53
CA LEU A 47 -1.58 -14.27 1.86
C LEU A 47 -1.70 -15.65 2.51
N THR A 48 -0.89 -16.62 2.06
CA THR A 48 -0.94 -18.00 2.57
C THR A 48 -0.45 -18.07 4.01
N ILE A 49 0.64 -17.39 4.38
CA ILE A 49 1.14 -17.42 5.76
C ILE A 49 0.17 -16.73 6.74
N LEU A 50 -0.42 -15.59 6.35
CA LEU A 50 -1.43 -14.92 7.18
C LEU A 50 -2.66 -15.81 7.37
N LYS A 51 -3.10 -16.50 6.31
CA LYS A 51 -4.22 -17.43 6.40
C LYS A 51 -3.92 -18.63 7.30
N LEU A 52 -2.70 -19.17 7.25
CA LEU A 52 -2.27 -20.26 8.12
C LEU A 52 -2.22 -19.83 9.59
N TYR A 53 -1.77 -18.60 9.89
CA TYR A 53 -1.79 -18.05 11.24
C TYR A 53 -3.21 -17.79 11.79
N GLN A 54 -4.17 -17.51 10.91
CA GLN A 54 -5.58 -17.41 11.27
C GLN A 54 -6.17 -18.79 11.59
N LEU A 55 -5.81 -19.82 10.82
CA LEU A 55 -6.30 -21.18 11.01
C LEU A 55 -5.63 -21.92 12.18
N ASN A 56 -4.38 -21.56 12.51
CA ASN A 56 -3.55 -22.24 13.52
C ASN A 56 -2.98 -21.21 14.51
N PRO A 57 -3.76 -20.83 15.54
CA PRO A 57 -3.35 -19.80 16.49
C PRO A 57 -2.05 -20.07 17.25
N ASP A 58 -1.73 -21.35 17.47
CA ASP A 58 -0.56 -21.88 18.16
C ASP A 58 0.75 -21.64 17.41
N LYS A 59 0.69 -21.55 16.07
CA LYS A 59 1.87 -21.30 15.23
C LYS A 59 2.10 -19.81 14.93
N TYR A 60 1.31 -18.92 15.52
CA TYR A 60 1.39 -17.47 15.27
C TYR A 60 2.74 -16.88 15.68
N ASP A 61 3.36 -16.17 14.75
CA ASP A 61 4.58 -15.39 15.01
C ASP A 61 4.36 -13.92 14.62
N GLU A 62 4.29 -13.07 15.63
CA GLU A 62 4.10 -11.63 15.47
C GLU A 62 5.25 -10.98 14.69
N SER A 63 6.48 -11.47 14.82
CA SER A 63 7.64 -10.90 14.15
C SER A 63 7.56 -11.07 12.63
N ILE A 64 7.03 -12.21 12.18
CA ILE A 64 6.79 -12.52 10.78
C ILE A 64 5.62 -11.70 10.24
N VAL A 65 4.52 -11.58 11.00
CA VAL A 65 3.38 -10.72 10.61
C VAL A 65 3.81 -9.27 10.45
N ARG A 66 4.65 -8.76 11.35
CA ARG A 66 5.25 -7.42 11.23
C ARG A 66 6.04 -7.27 9.93
N LEU A 67 6.89 -8.25 9.57
CA LEU A 67 7.62 -8.23 8.30
C LEU A 67 6.69 -8.28 7.09
N VAL A 68 5.66 -9.12 7.13
CA VAL A 68 4.63 -9.19 6.08
C VAL A 68 3.97 -7.82 5.87
N LEU A 69 3.52 -7.16 6.94
CA LEU A 69 2.89 -5.85 6.85
C LEU A 69 3.85 -4.81 6.24
N LEU A 70 5.11 -4.78 6.66
CA LEU A 70 6.12 -3.90 6.08
C LEU A 70 6.33 -4.18 4.59
N LYS A 71 6.46 -5.45 4.18
CA LYS A 71 6.60 -5.82 2.77
C LYS A 71 5.37 -5.42 1.95
N THR A 72 4.17 -5.51 2.51
CA THR A 72 2.95 -5.05 1.83
C THR A 72 2.87 -3.52 1.69
N LEU A 73 3.50 -2.75 2.59
CA LEU A 73 3.60 -1.29 2.43
C LEU A 73 4.51 -0.89 1.26
N MET A 74 5.53 -1.71 0.95
CA MET A 74 6.44 -1.46 -0.18
C MET A 74 5.77 -1.62 -1.55
N VAL A 75 4.61 -2.28 -1.63
CA VAL A 75 3.88 -2.48 -2.89
C VAL A 75 2.73 -1.51 -3.09
N LEU A 76 2.62 -0.47 -2.26
CA LEU A 76 1.65 0.61 -2.46
C LEU A 76 1.79 1.24 -3.87
N PRO A 77 0.69 1.61 -4.54
CA PRO A 77 -0.71 1.68 -4.05
C PRO A 77 -1.51 0.36 -4.15
N GLY A 78 -0.86 -0.80 -4.24
CA GLY A 78 -1.55 -2.10 -4.26
C GLY A 78 -2.43 -2.33 -3.02
N SER A 79 -3.46 -3.16 -3.17
CA SER A 79 -4.43 -3.47 -2.11
C SER A 79 -3.89 -4.41 -1.01
N ASP A 80 -2.65 -4.88 -1.14
CA ASP A 80 -2.14 -6.00 -0.37
C ASP A 80 -1.99 -5.67 1.12
N PHE A 81 -1.66 -4.42 1.47
CA PHE A 81 -1.65 -3.98 2.86
C PHE A 81 -3.05 -4.00 3.48
N ALA A 82 -4.08 -3.57 2.74
CA ALA A 82 -5.46 -3.64 3.19
C ALA A 82 -5.94 -5.09 3.38
N LEU A 83 -5.61 -5.97 2.42
CA LEU A 83 -5.92 -7.40 2.52
C LEU A 83 -5.22 -8.06 3.71
N ALA A 84 -3.94 -7.75 3.93
CA ALA A 84 -3.18 -8.25 5.07
C ALA A 84 -3.83 -7.82 6.40
N LYS A 85 -4.24 -6.55 6.52
CA LYS A 85 -4.99 -6.04 7.69
C LYS A 85 -6.27 -6.86 7.96
N CYS A 86 -7.02 -7.21 6.91
CA CYS A 86 -8.25 -7.99 7.04
C CYS A 86 -8.04 -9.46 7.42
N LEU A 87 -6.85 -10.03 7.16
CA LEU A 87 -6.53 -11.42 7.47
C LEU A 87 -5.98 -11.61 8.89
N ILE A 88 -5.54 -10.54 9.55
CA ILE A 88 -5.04 -10.59 10.91
C ILE A 88 -6.21 -10.38 11.88
N ASP A 89 -6.34 -11.27 12.88
CA ASP A 89 -7.39 -11.15 13.89
C ASP A 89 -7.28 -9.83 14.67
N SER A 90 -8.41 -9.15 14.87
CA SER A 90 -8.46 -7.84 15.55
C SER A 90 -7.86 -7.87 16.96
N ASN A 91 -7.93 -9.00 17.65
CA ASN A 91 -7.33 -9.19 18.98
C ASN A 91 -5.80 -9.14 18.95
N ARG A 92 -5.17 -9.45 17.81
CA ARG A 92 -3.71 -9.48 17.63
C ARG A 92 -3.16 -8.13 17.17
N LEU A 93 -3.97 -7.30 16.52
CA LEU A 93 -3.60 -5.94 16.08
C LEU A 93 -3.37 -4.96 17.25
N GLY A 94 -3.68 -5.35 18.49
CA GLY A 94 -3.48 -4.54 19.68
C GLY A 94 -2.03 -4.46 20.19
N SER A 95 -1.10 -5.26 19.65
CA SER A 95 0.29 -5.19 20.07
C SER A 95 0.93 -3.85 19.71
N GLN A 96 1.87 -3.38 20.53
CA GLN A 96 2.52 -2.09 20.29
C GLN A 96 3.38 -2.11 19.01
N GLU A 97 3.97 -3.25 18.67
CA GLU A 97 4.78 -3.42 17.45
C GLU A 97 3.91 -3.36 16.20
N LEU A 98 2.81 -4.11 16.16
CA LEU A 98 1.92 -4.12 15.00
C LEU A 98 1.20 -2.78 14.86
N LYS A 99 0.74 -2.19 15.98
CA LYS A 99 0.12 -0.86 15.95
C LYS A 99 1.04 0.18 15.31
N ARG A 100 2.34 0.18 15.64
CA ARG A 100 3.32 1.07 15.00
C ARG A 100 3.40 0.89 13.49
N VAL A 101 3.32 -0.34 12.97
CA VAL A 101 3.28 -0.59 11.51
C VAL A 101 1.96 -0.11 10.90
N LEU A 102 0.83 -0.28 11.60
CA LEU A 102 -0.48 0.17 11.14
C LEU A 102 -0.57 1.70 11.09
N ASP A 103 -0.04 2.37 12.11
CA ASP A 103 0.04 3.84 12.16
C ASP A 103 0.95 4.36 11.03
N LEU A 104 2.10 3.71 10.80
CA LEU A 104 2.96 3.98 9.66
C LEU A 104 2.24 3.79 8.33
N GLY A 105 1.47 2.70 8.20
CA GLY A 105 0.66 2.44 7.02
C GLY A 105 -0.40 3.50 6.79
N SER A 106 -1.03 4.00 7.87
CA SER A 106 -2.03 5.08 7.79
C SER A 106 -1.41 6.39 7.29
N VAL A 107 -0.19 6.73 7.72
CA VAL A 107 0.58 7.89 7.22
C VAL A 107 0.84 7.76 5.71
N LEU A 108 1.23 6.56 5.25
CA LEU A 108 1.52 6.30 3.83
C LEU A 108 0.26 6.23 2.97
N GLU A 109 -0.84 5.65 3.48
CA GLU A 109 -2.16 5.65 2.83
C GLU A 109 -2.70 7.09 2.70
N ALA A 110 -2.47 7.94 3.71
CA ALA A 110 -2.78 9.37 3.67
C ALA A 110 -1.81 10.20 2.80
N CYS A 111 -0.78 9.57 2.22
CA CYS A 111 0.26 10.22 1.42
C CYS A 111 1.04 11.33 2.18
N ASP A 112 1.10 11.26 3.51
CA ASP A 112 1.88 12.20 4.32
C ASP A 112 3.35 11.76 4.38
N PHE A 113 4.02 11.92 3.25
CA PHE A 113 5.43 11.56 3.12
C PHE A 113 6.32 12.44 4.01
N ALA A 114 5.91 13.67 4.33
CA ALA A 114 6.70 14.55 5.18
C ALA A 114 6.81 13.99 6.61
N VAL A 115 5.71 13.52 7.18
CA VAL A 115 5.71 12.83 8.48
C VAL A 115 6.55 11.56 8.42
N PHE A 116 6.38 10.74 7.37
CA PHE A 116 7.19 9.53 7.18
C PHE A 116 8.70 9.82 7.21
N TRP A 117 9.17 10.81 6.44
CA TRP A 117 10.59 11.14 6.40
C TRP A 117 11.09 11.78 7.70
N SER A 118 10.25 12.53 8.41
CA SER A 118 10.55 13.07 9.73
C SER A 118 10.76 11.96 10.77
N LEU A 119 9.95 10.89 10.72
CA LEU A 119 10.15 9.69 11.53
C LEU A 119 11.48 9.01 11.20
N MET A 120 11.80 8.85 9.91
CA MET A 120 13.04 8.22 9.47
C MET A 120 14.31 8.99 9.86
N LYS A 121 14.24 10.32 9.86
CA LYS A 121 15.36 11.21 10.26
C LYS A 121 15.47 11.39 11.77
N GLY A 122 14.50 10.92 12.55
CA GLY A 122 14.44 11.16 13.99
C GLY A 122 14.10 12.60 14.37
N GLU A 123 13.54 13.36 13.43
CA GLU A 123 13.12 14.76 13.61
C GLU A 123 11.67 14.86 14.13
N TYR A 124 10.94 13.74 14.11
CA TYR A 124 9.55 13.68 14.56
C TYR A 124 9.44 13.94 16.06
N LYS A 125 8.60 14.90 16.42
CA LYS A 125 8.33 15.28 17.80
C LYS A 125 6.95 14.75 18.20
N PRO A 126 6.87 13.72 19.04
CA PRO A 126 5.59 13.20 19.49
C PRO A 126 4.86 14.23 20.33
N SER A 127 3.55 14.34 20.12
CA SER A 127 2.66 15.12 20.95
C SER A 127 2.43 14.44 22.30
N THR A 128 1.96 15.21 23.28
CA THR A 128 1.51 14.70 24.58
C THR A 128 0.09 14.11 24.54
N ASP A 129 -0.54 14.11 23.37
CA ASP A 129 -1.89 13.57 23.17
C ASP A 129 -1.93 12.05 23.40
N ILE A 130 -3.03 11.56 23.96
CA ILE A 130 -3.27 10.12 24.17
C ILE A 130 -3.32 9.38 22.83
N SER A 131 -3.82 10.06 21.78
CA SER A 131 -3.95 9.57 20.42
C SER A 131 -2.64 9.59 19.62
N GLU A 132 -1.54 10.09 20.19
CA GLU A 132 -0.22 10.12 19.51
C GLU A 132 0.18 8.72 19.03
N PRO A 133 0.28 8.49 17.70
CA PRO A 133 0.61 7.18 17.14
C PRO A 133 2.05 6.77 17.44
N PHE A 134 3.01 7.70 17.35
CA PHE A 134 4.43 7.40 17.43
C PHE A 134 5.03 7.85 18.76
N LYS A 135 4.56 7.28 19.87
CA LYS A 135 5.08 7.58 21.23
C LYS A 135 6.58 7.33 21.37
N ILE A 136 7.12 6.36 20.63
CA ILE A 136 8.55 6.04 20.59
C ILE A 136 9.01 6.06 19.12
N PRO A 137 9.26 7.25 18.53
CA PRO A 137 9.59 7.39 17.11
C PRO A 137 10.82 6.60 16.69
N GLN A 138 11.77 6.41 17.61
CA GLN A 138 13.07 5.77 17.37
C GLN A 138 12.97 4.30 16.98
N GLU A 139 11.86 3.62 17.29
CA GLU A 139 11.65 2.22 16.90
C GLU A 139 11.27 2.07 15.42
N VAL A 140 10.67 3.10 14.81
CA VAL A 140 10.22 3.06 13.41
C VAL A 140 11.41 2.87 12.46
N PRO A 141 12.50 3.67 12.54
CA PRO A 141 13.68 3.45 11.72
C PRO A 141 14.35 2.08 11.95
N ARG A 142 14.34 1.58 13.20
CA ARG A 142 14.95 0.27 13.52
C ARG A 142 14.22 -0.88 12.84
N MET A 143 12.90 -0.82 12.87
CA MET A 143 12.03 -1.80 12.21
C MET A 143 12.20 -1.76 10.67
N ILE A 144 12.27 -0.57 10.09
CA ILE A 144 12.42 -0.40 8.64
C ILE A 144 13.80 -0.85 8.15
N LYS A 145 14.87 -0.62 8.92
CA LYS A 145 16.23 -1.07 8.57
C LYS A 145 16.36 -2.58 8.37
N ALA A 146 15.47 -3.37 8.94
CA ALA A 146 15.44 -4.82 8.74
C ALA A 146 14.92 -5.23 7.35
N VAL A 147 14.34 -4.29 6.58
CA VAL A 147 13.74 -4.54 5.27
C VAL A 147 14.54 -3.79 4.20
N ALA A 148 15.26 -4.54 3.38
CA ALA A 148 16.05 -3.98 2.28
C ALA A 148 15.14 -3.29 1.26
N GLY A 149 15.56 -2.12 0.77
CA GLY A 149 14.86 -1.38 -0.29
C GLY A 149 13.60 -0.62 0.15
N PHE A 150 13.24 -0.60 1.44
CA PHE A 150 12.00 0.03 1.90
C PHE A 150 11.88 1.51 1.52
N GLU A 151 12.90 2.32 1.81
CA GLU A 151 12.85 3.77 1.50
C GLU A 151 12.71 4.03 -0.01
N GLU A 152 13.39 3.24 -0.84
CA GLU A 152 13.28 3.36 -2.30
C GLU A 152 11.87 3.00 -2.78
N ALA A 153 11.26 1.94 -2.22
CA ALA A 153 9.88 1.60 -2.52
C ALA A 153 8.91 2.74 -2.16
N ILE A 154 9.11 3.41 -1.03
CA ILE A 154 8.30 4.58 -0.65
C ILE A 154 8.54 5.77 -1.58
N ARG A 155 9.78 6.02 -2.03
CA ARG A 155 10.06 7.08 -3.02
C ARG A 155 9.40 6.78 -4.37
N ILE A 156 9.44 5.53 -4.84
CA ILE A 156 8.73 5.08 -6.05
C ILE A 156 7.22 5.29 -5.89
N TYR A 157 6.66 4.92 -4.73
CA TYR A 157 5.25 5.16 -4.44
C TYR A 157 4.90 6.66 -4.44
N ALA A 158 5.70 7.50 -3.79
CA ALA A 158 5.53 8.96 -3.82
C ALA A 158 5.58 9.51 -5.26
N CYS A 159 6.52 9.04 -6.09
CA CYS A 159 6.59 9.43 -7.50
C CYS A 159 5.33 9.02 -8.28
N ARG A 160 4.79 7.82 -8.03
CA ARG A 160 3.51 7.39 -8.63
C ARG A 160 2.35 8.31 -8.22
N VAL A 161 2.26 8.66 -6.93
CA VAL A 161 1.24 9.59 -6.43
C VAL A 161 1.39 10.95 -7.11
N ILE A 162 2.61 11.50 -7.15
CA ILE A 162 2.89 12.80 -7.78
C ILE A 162 2.51 12.80 -9.26
N SER A 163 2.82 11.71 -9.97
CA SER A 163 2.48 11.54 -11.39
C SER A 163 0.98 11.63 -11.68
N VAL A 164 0.14 11.28 -10.69
CA VAL A 164 -1.32 11.28 -10.81
C VAL A 164 -1.93 12.59 -10.29
N THR A 165 -1.32 13.25 -9.30
CA THR A 165 -1.93 14.37 -8.58
C THR A 165 -1.45 15.75 -9.03
N PHE A 166 -0.26 15.86 -9.64
CA PHE A 166 0.31 17.15 -10.04
C PHE A 166 0.39 17.27 -11.56
N GLN A 167 0.13 18.48 -12.07
CA GLN A 167 0.50 18.85 -13.44
C GLN A 167 1.90 19.46 -13.51
N ASN A 168 2.23 20.31 -12.54
CA ASN A 168 3.54 20.89 -12.34
C ASN A 168 3.89 20.85 -10.85
N ILE A 169 5.15 20.68 -10.50
CA ILE A 169 5.63 20.68 -9.12
C ILE A 169 6.96 21.40 -9.01
N GLU A 170 7.11 22.23 -7.97
CA GLU A 170 8.40 22.86 -7.67
C GLU A 170 9.41 21.81 -7.21
N LYS A 171 10.67 21.96 -7.64
CA LYS A 171 11.78 21.07 -7.24
C LYS A 171 11.97 21.00 -5.73
N SER A 172 11.74 22.10 -5.02
CA SER A 172 11.81 22.19 -3.55
C SER A 172 10.79 21.26 -2.88
N VAL A 173 9.54 21.29 -3.36
CA VAL A 173 8.44 20.45 -2.87
C VAL A 173 8.67 18.99 -3.26
N LEU A 174 9.09 18.73 -4.50
CA LEU A 174 9.42 17.39 -4.98
C LEU A 174 10.53 16.75 -4.14
N SER A 175 11.64 17.47 -3.91
CA SER A 175 12.74 17.02 -3.06
C SER A 175 12.23 16.71 -1.64
N ARG A 176 11.39 17.57 -1.06
CA ARG A 176 10.80 17.36 0.27
C ARG A 176 9.94 16.10 0.34
N LEU A 177 9.06 15.87 -0.64
CA LEU A 177 8.21 14.67 -0.70
C LEU A 177 9.03 13.37 -0.85
N LEU A 178 10.22 13.46 -1.45
CA LEU A 178 11.16 12.35 -1.61
C LEU A 178 12.17 12.22 -0.46
N GLY A 179 11.99 12.99 0.62
CA GLY A 179 12.80 12.90 1.84
C GLY A 179 14.05 13.77 1.85
N GLY A 180 14.08 14.82 1.05
CA GLY A 180 15.27 15.66 0.83
C GLY A 180 16.19 15.05 -0.22
N ALA A 181 15.61 14.50 -1.29
CA ALA A 181 16.38 13.94 -2.40
C ALA A 181 17.28 15.02 -3.04
N SER A 182 18.52 14.64 -3.33
CA SER A 182 19.47 15.52 -4.02
C SER A 182 19.02 15.81 -5.45
N ASP A 183 19.56 16.88 -6.04
CA ASP A 183 19.29 17.26 -7.43
C ASP A 183 19.53 16.11 -8.43
N LYS A 184 20.56 15.29 -8.19
CA LYS A 184 20.85 14.12 -9.02
C LYS A 184 19.77 13.06 -8.92
N GLN A 185 19.29 12.77 -7.71
CA GLN A 185 18.21 11.80 -7.49
C GLN A 185 16.89 12.30 -8.07
N VAL A 186 16.57 13.59 -7.89
CA VAL A 186 15.38 14.18 -8.48
C VAL A 186 15.41 14.07 -10.00
N ALA A 187 16.54 14.37 -10.64
CA ALA A 187 16.70 14.21 -12.09
C ALA A 187 16.57 12.74 -12.55
N GLU A 188 17.07 11.79 -11.75
CA GLU A 188 16.92 10.36 -12.03
C GLU A 188 15.44 9.92 -11.97
N TYR A 189 14.70 10.32 -10.94
CA TYR A 189 13.27 10.02 -10.85
C TYR A 189 12.48 10.73 -11.96
N ALA A 190 12.80 11.99 -12.26
CA ALA A 190 12.18 12.71 -13.37
C ALA A 190 12.35 11.95 -14.69
N LYS A 191 13.57 11.50 -15.00
CA LYS A 191 13.82 10.67 -16.18
C LYS A 191 13.06 9.35 -16.14
N ARG A 192 13.01 8.68 -14.99
CA ARG A 192 12.33 7.38 -14.82
C ARG A 192 10.81 7.48 -14.98
N PHE A 193 10.22 8.59 -14.56
CA PHE A 193 8.77 8.83 -14.61
C PHE A 193 8.34 9.72 -15.79
N GLY A 194 9.27 10.15 -16.65
CA GLY A 194 8.99 10.95 -17.83
C GLY A 194 8.62 12.40 -17.54
N TRP A 195 9.08 12.95 -16.42
CA TRP A 195 8.85 14.35 -16.06
C TRP A 195 9.88 15.27 -16.74
N GLU A 196 9.42 16.45 -17.14
CA GLU A 196 10.23 17.43 -17.86
C GLU A 196 10.62 18.59 -16.95
N GLU A 197 11.91 18.88 -16.83
CA GLU A 197 12.37 20.06 -16.11
C GLU A 197 12.15 21.31 -16.96
N LYS A 198 11.38 22.26 -16.42
CA LYS A 198 11.15 23.58 -17.02
C LYS A 198 12.16 24.61 -16.47
N PRO A 199 12.34 25.75 -17.17
CA PRO A 199 13.00 26.91 -16.58
C PRO A 199 12.36 27.26 -15.24
N ASP A 200 13.16 27.76 -14.29
CA ASP A 200 12.73 28.17 -12.93
C ASP A 200 12.62 27.05 -11.87
N GLY A 201 13.12 25.85 -12.15
CA GLY A 201 13.18 24.77 -11.15
C GLY A 201 11.82 24.13 -10.88
N VAL A 202 10.96 24.10 -11.88
CA VAL A 202 9.65 23.44 -11.87
C VAL A 202 9.70 22.21 -12.77
N TYR A 203 9.13 21.10 -12.32
CA TYR A 203 8.96 19.90 -13.13
C TYR A 203 7.53 19.84 -13.66
N PHE A 204 7.39 19.67 -14.97
CA PHE A 204 6.14 19.29 -15.60
C PHE A 204 5.98 17.77 -15.51
N ILE A 205 4.83 17.36 -15.00
CA ILE A 205 4.55 15.97 -14.63
C ILE A 205 3.67 15.32 -15.70
N ALA A 206 2.48 15.87 -15.91
CA ALA A 206 1.54 15.41 -16.92
C ALA A 206 0.46 16.47 -17.16
N ASN A 207 -0.13 16.49 -18.35
CA ASN A 207 -1.35 17.25 -18.58
C ASN A 207 -2.56 16.38 -18.20
N HIS A 208 -3.24 16.75 -17.10
CA HIS A 208 -4.41 16.03 -16.58
C HIS A 208 -5.74 16.52 -17.17
N GLU A 209 -5.75 17.36 -18.21
CA GLU A 209 -6.96 17.85 -18.86
C GLU A 209 -7.87 16.71 -19.36
N ALA A 210 -7.30 15.58 -19.79
CA ALA A 210 -8.05 14.37 -20.17
C ALA A 210 -8.56 13.54 -18.98
N THR A 211 -8.03 13.76 -17.78
CA THR A 211 -8.37 13.05 -16.53
C THR A 211 -9.50 13.73 -15.77
N ILE A 212 -9.90 14.95 -16.16
CA ILE A 212 -11.13 15.62 -15.72
C ILE A 212 -12.32 14.92 -16.37
N ARG A 213 -12.62 13.69 -15.90
CA ARG A 213 -13.95 13.13 -16.10
C ARG A 213 -14.85 13.79 -15.08
N THR A 214 -15.55 14.84 -15.47
CA THR A 214 -16.78 15.23 -14.79
C THR A 214 -17.71 14.01 -14.87
N ARG A 215 -17.71 13.17 -13.83
CA ARG A 215 -18.79 12.20 -13.67
C ARG A 215 -19.99 13.05 -13.28
N ASN A 216 -20.79 13.42 -14.27
CA ASN A 216 -22.17 13.84 -14.02
C ASN A 216 -22.87 12.65 -13.39
N ILE A 217 -22.85 12.57 -12.05
CA ILE A 217 -23.71 11.68 -11.28
C ILE A 217 -25.04 12.45 -11.14
N ASP A 218 -25.72 12.62 -12.26
CA ASP A 218 -27.16 12.82 -12.24
C ASP A 218 -27.76 11.50 -12.71
N GLU A 219 -28.46 10.81 -11.81
CA GLU A 219 -29.38 9.75 -12.21
C GLU A 219 -30.49 10.39 -13.04
N LYS A 220 -30.28 10.46 -14.36
CA LYS A 220 -31.33 10.90 -15.29
C LYS A 220 -32.29 9.75 -15.52
N LEU A 221 -33.36 9.73 -14.75
CA LEU A 221 -34.56 8.95 -15.04
C LEU A 221 -35.12 9.42 -16.39
N GLN A 222 -34.91 8.64 -17.46
CA GLN A 222 -35.54 8.91 -18.76
C GLN A 222 -36.92 8.27 -18.79
N PHE A 223 -37.83 8.83 -19.59
CA PHE A 223 -39.19 8.33 -19.70
C PHE A 223 -39.25 6.85 -20.08
N THR A 224 -38.31 6.36 -20.90
CA THR A 224 -38.17 4.94 -21.24
C THR A 224 -37.92 4.05 -20.01
N ASN A 225 -37.19 4.54 -19.01
CA ASN A 225 -36.95 3.80 -17.76
C ASN A 225 -38.23 3.61 -16.93
N VAL A 226 -39.22 4.49 -17.10
CA VAL A 226 -40.50 4.47 -16.35
C VAL A 226 -41.63 3.86 -17.18
N ALA A 227 -41.55 3.95 -18.51
CA ALA A 227 -42.59 3.48 -19.44
C ALA A 227 -42.88 1.99 -19.30
N ASP A 228 -41.86 1.16 -19.06
CA ASP A 228 -42.04 -0.29 -18.87
C ASP A 228 -42.71 -0.65 -17.54
N ILE A 229 -42.53 0.19 -16.51
CA ILE A 229 -43.21 0.04 -15.22
C ILE A 229 -44.67 0.47 -15.36
N LEU A 230 -44.94 1.57 -16.08
CA LEU A 230 -46.29 2.10 -16.30
C LEU A 230 -47.15 1.19 -17.19
N LYS A 231 -46.56 0.52 -18.20
CA LYS A 231 -47.28 -0.43 -19.06
C LYS A 231 -47.74 -1.70 -18.34
N ASN A 232 -47.01 -2.10 -17.30
CA ASN A 232 -47.27 -3.35 -16.58
C ASN A 232 -48.03 -3.14 -15.26
N MET A 233 -48.50 -1.92 -15.00
CA MET A 233 -49.27 -1.60 -13.80
C MET A 233 -50.76 -1.96 -14.04
N PRO A 234 -51.35 -2.91 -13.28
CA PRO A 234 -52.74 -3.31 -13.50
C PRO A 234 -53.69 -2.17 -13.13
N GLY A 235 -54.42 -1.65 -14.12
CA GLY A 235 -55.49 -0.65 -13.92
C GLY A 235 -55.39 0.64 -14.75
N ILE A 236 -54.38 0.82 -15.60
CA ILE A 236 -54.28 2.01 -16.48
C ILE A 236 -54.80 1.65 -17.88
N PRO A 237 -55.88 2.30 -18.38
CA PRO A 237 -56.34 2.07 -19.76
C PRO A 237 -55.29 2.60 -20.75
N VAL A 238 -54.84 1.73 -21.65
CA VAL A 238 -54.00 2.13 -22.78
C VAL A 238 -54.86 2.97 -23.71
N PHE A 239 -54.59 4.28 -23.78
CA PHE A 239 -55.13 5.12 -24.84
C PHE A 239 -54.30 4.88 -26.11
N GLU A 240 -54.86 4.13 -27.06
CA GLU A 240 -54.36 4.08 -28.43
C GLU A 240 -54.79 5.35 -29.17
N SER A 241 -53.85 5.96 -29.87
CA SER A 241 -54.07 6.96 -30.93
C SER A 241 -53.01 6.75 -31.99
#